data_AF-A0A317TXB8-F1
#
_entry.id   AF-A0A317TXB8-F1
#
_cell.length_a   1.000
_cell.length_b   1.000
_cell.length_c   1.000
_cell.angle_alpha   90.00
_cell.angle_beta   90.00
_cell.angle_gamma   90.00
#
_symmetry.space_group_name_H-M   'P 1'
#
loop_
_entity.id
_entity.type
_entity.pdbx_description
1 polymer ?
#
loop_
_entity_poly.entity_id
_entity_poly.type
_entity_poly.pdbx_seq_one_letter_code
_entity_poly.pdbx_strand_id
1 'polypeptide(L)' 'MEKKVFKEAEAANYICMSRSFLSQDRAYGTLANRTPGPKYIKIGRSVRYLKDDLDSWLELHRK' A
#
# COMPACT_ATOMS: atom_id res chain seq x y z
N MET A 1 0.64 3.56 22.20
CA MET A 1 -0.45 3.28 21.24
C MET A 1 0.16 3.12 19.86
N GLU A 2 0.17 1.92 19.29
CA GLU A 2 0.68 1.72 17.92
C GLU A 2 -0.29 2.28 16.89
N LYS A 3 0.26 2.96 15.89
CA LYS A 3 -0.50 3.53 14.79
C LYS A 3 -0.88 2.41 13.82
N LYS A 4 -2.15 2.02 13.82
CA LYS A 4 -2.67 0.92 12.99
C LYS A 4 -2.98 1.34 11.55
N VAL A 5 -3.05 2.64 11.29
CA VAL A 5 -3.50 3.21 10.01
C VAL A 5 -2.49 4.22 9.49
N PHE A 6 -2.03 4.00 8.27
CA PHE A 6 -1.05 4.82 7.56
C PHE A 6 -1.70 5.60 6.42
N LYS A 7 -1.24 6.83 6.20
CA LYS A 7 -1.54 7.58 4.97
C LYS A 7 -0.68 7.03 3.84
N GLU A 8 -1.02 7.36 2.59
CA GLU A 8 -0.25 6.94 1.41
C GLU A 8 1.26 7.22 1.52
N ALA A 9 1.64 8.42 1.98
CA ALA A 9 3.04 8.78 2.14
C ALA A 9 3.76 7.92 3.19
N GLU A 10 3.07 7.60 4.29
CA GLU A 10 3.64 6.79 5.36
C GLU A 10 3.72 5.32 4.93
N ALA A 11 2.69 4.81 4.25
CA ALA A 11 2.65 3.46 3.71
C ALA A 11 3.76 3.24 2.69
N ALA A 12 3.97 4.20 1.77
CA ALA A 12 5.06 4.18 0.80
C ALA A 12 6.42 4.05 1.50
N ASN A 13 6.68 4.88 2.51
CA ASN A 13 7.91 4.79 3.30
C ASN A 13 8.02 3.45 4.06
N TYR A 14 6.91 2.92 4.58
CA TYR A 14 6.88 1.68 5.35
C TYR A 14 7.28 0.45 4.52
N ILE A 15 6.75 0.35 3.29
CA ILE A 15 7.09 -0.76 2.37
C ILE A 15 8.31 -0.46 1.49
N CYS A 16 9.04 0.63 1.77
CA CYS A 16 10.19 1.11 0.98
C CYS A 16 9.88 1.31 -0.53
N MET A 17 8.67 1.78 -0.84
CA MET A 17 8.22 2.09 -2.22
C MET A 17 7.91 3.57 -2.40
N SER A 18 7.77 4.00 -3.65
CA SER A 18 7.39 5.38 -4.00
C SER A 18 5.88 5.62 -3.85
N ARG A 19 5.48 6.83 -3.46
CA ARG A 19 4.05 7.24 -3.48
C ARG A 19 3.41 7.09 -4.85
N SER A 20 4.18 7.37 -5.90
CA SER A 20 3.77 7.18 -7.29
C SER A 20 3.50 5.72 -7.62
N PHE A 21 4.21 4.76 -7.00
CA PHE A 21 3.93 3.34 -7.16
C PHE A 21 2.54 3.01 -6.62
N LEU A 22 2.21 3.44 -5.40
CA LEU A 22 0.87 3.26 -4.80
C LEU A 22 -0.23 3.97 -5.60
N SER A 23 0.03 5.16 -6.12
CA SER A 23 -0.96 5.88 -6.96
C SER A 23 -1.16 5.21 -8.31
N GLN A 24 -0.09 4.73 -8.96
CA GLN A 24 -0.19 3.99 -10.22
C GLN A 24 -0.91 2.67 -10.04
N ASP A 25 -0.62 1.92 -8.97
CA ASP A 25 -1.32 0.67 -8.66
C ASP A 25 -2.82 0.89 -8.50
N ARG A 26 -3.23 1.93 -7.76
CA ARG A 26 -4.65 2.30 -7.62
C ARG A 26 -5.32 2.76 -8.91
N ALA A 27 -4.57 3.39 -9.81
CA ALA A 27 -5.11 3.97 -11.03
C ALA A 27 -5.22 2.94 -12.17
N TYR A 28 -4.20 2.09 -12.32
CA TYR A 28 -4.11 1.11 -13.40
C TYR A 28 -4.54 -0.29 -12.99
N GLY A 29 -4.67 -0.55 -11.69
CA GLY A 29 -4.96 -1.87 -11.14
C GLY A 29 -3.79 -2.84 -11.28
N THR A 30 -4.06 -4.11 -10.96
CA THR A 30 -3.09 -5.21 -11.07
C THR A 30 -2.88 -5.57 -12.54
N LEU A 31 -1.91 -4.92 -13.18
CA LEU A 31 -1.39 -5.34 -14.48
C LEU A 31 -0.66 -6.67 -14.34
N ALA A 32 -0.89 -7.60 -15.28
CA ALA A 32 -0.38 -8.98 -15.24
C ALA A 32 1.16 -9.11 -15.08
N ASN A 33 1.92 -8.04 -15.32
CA ASN A 33 3.39 -8.00 -15.24
C ASN A 33 3.93 -6.98 -14.22
N ARG A 34 3.09 -6.47 -13.30
CA ARG A 34 3.54 -5.56 -12.23
C ARG A 34 3.33 -6.18 -10.87
N THR A 35 4.23 -5.84 -9.95
CA THR A 35 4.05 -6.10 -8.52
C THR A 35 2.77 -5.40 -8.06
N PRO A 36 1.73 -6.13 -7.61
CA PRO A 36 0.52 -5.52 -7.09
C PRO A 36 0.88 -4.69 -5.85
N GLY A 37 0.23 -3.55 -5.66
CA GLY A 37 0.37 -2.77 -4.43
C GLY A 37 -0.30 -3.44 -3.22
N PRO A 38 -0.01 -2.96 -2.00
CA PRO A 38 -0.71 -3.40 -0.80
C PRO A 38 -2.18 -2.98 -0.82
N LYS A 39 -3.02 -3.73 -0.09
CA LYS A 39 -4.43 -3.41 0.07
C LYS A 39 -4.60 -2.04 0.72
N TYR A 40 -5.66 -1.34 0.31
CA TYR A 40 -5.98 0.00 0.82
C TYR A 40 -7.46 0.13 1.15
N ILE A 41 -7.74 1.03 2.09
CA ILE A 41 -9.08 1.44 2.49
C ILE A 41 -9.34 2.83 1.88
N LYS A 42 -10.41 2.94 1.11
CA LYS A 42 -10.89 4.21 0.57
C LYS A 42 -12.05 4.73 1.41
N ILE A 43 -11.84 5.86 2.09
CA ILE A 43 -12.86 6.57 2.88
C ILE A 43 -13.10 7.91 2.20
N GLY A 44 -14.16 7.99 1.38
CA GLY A 44 -14.43 9.15 0.54
C GLY A 44 -13.27 9.46 -0.41
N ARG A 45 -12.64 10.63 -0.23
CA ARG A 45 -11.46 11.08 -1.01
C ARG A 45 -10.14 10.63 -0.38
N SER A 46 -10.16 10.14 0.86
CA SER A 46 -8.97 9.71 1.57
C SER A 46 -8.67 8.24 1.32
N VAL A 47 -7.40 7.93 1.07
CA VAL A 47 -6.89 6.56 1.06
C VAL A 47 -6.02 6.33 2.30
N ARG A 48 -6.22 5.16 2.92
CA ARG A 48 -5.51 4.71 4.11
C ARG A 48 -5.05 3.27 3.92
N TYR A 49 -3.97 2.91 4.58
CA TYR A 49 -3.41 1.57 4.58
C TYR A 49 -3.38 1.06 6.02
N LEU A 50 -3.78 -0.18 6.25
CA LEU A 50 -3.61 -0.79 7.56
C LEU A 50 -2.19 -1.32 7.68
N LYS A 51 -1.62 -1.25 8.89
CA LYS A 51 -0.33 -1.88 9.18
C LYS A 51 -0.32 -3.35 8.78
N ASP A 52 -1.38 -4.07 9.16
CA ASP A 52 -1.57 -5.50 8.89
C ASP A 52 -1.57 -5.84 7.39
N ASP A 53 -2.19 -4.98 6.57
CA ASP A 53 -2.19 -5.13 5.11
C ASP A 53 -0.79 -4.88 4.50
N LEU A 54 -0.05 -3.91 5.05
CA LEU A 54 1.32 -3.62 4.61
C LEU A 54 2.27 -4.75 5.01
N ASP A 55 2.14 -5.27 6.24
CA ASP A 55 2.94 -6.40 6.74
C ASP A 55 2.66 -7.66 5.94
N SER A 56 1.38 -7.98 5.72
CA SER A 56 0.97 -9.12 4.87
C SER A 56 1.53 -9.01 3.45
N TRP A 57 1.57 -7.79 2.91
CA TRP A 57 2.16 -7.54 1.59
C TRP A 57 3.67 -7.76 1.59
N LEU A 58 4.38 -7.27 2.61
CA LEU A 58 5.82 -7.47 2.74
C LEU A 58 6.16 -8.96 2.89
N GLU A 59 5.41 -9.69 3.71
CA GLU A 59 5.58 -11.14 3.87
C GLU A 59 5.30 -11.90 2.57
N LEU A 60 4.32 -11.49 1.77
CA LEU A 60 4.06 -12.09 0.44
C LEU A 60 5.22 -11.87 -0.55
N HIS A 61 5.94 -10.74 -0.44
CA HIS A 61 7.05 -10.38 -1.32
C HIS A 61 8.42 -10.76 -0.75
N ARG A 62 8.45 -11.29 0.48
CA ARG A 62 9.64 -11.82 1.13
C ARG A 62 10.00 -13.15 0.47
N LYS A 63 11.06 -13.15 -0.33
CA LYS A 63 11.66 -14.37 -0.91
C LYS A 63 12.80 -14.88 -0.05
#